data_AF-X1I743-F1
#
_entry.id   AF-X1I743-F1
#
_cell.length_a   1.000
_cell.length_b   1.000
_cell.length_c   1.000
_cell.angle_alpha   90.00
_cell.angle_beta   90.00
_cell.angle_gamma   90.00
#
_symmetry.space_group_name_H-M   'P 1'
#
loop_
_entity.id
_entity.type
_entity.pdbx_description
1 polymer ?
#
loop_
_entity_poly.entity_id
_entity_poly.type
_entity_poly.pdbx_seq_one_letter_code
_entity_poly.pdbx_strand_id
1 'polypeptide(L)'
;DLRNISSNRVSGVMMRVKKQGKLGIASATTLDDPKTLLEAARDSAKHGNEIPYSFSQATGFPQVQSYSQEATNYPTAKMIEMCERAKEEVREVLPDISLNITMSKEEEHIRIATSGDTRAEQLITNVDFTISAPIKGAGISVYRFKSEVAPFEYPAEVVREFIRRYRWTENAVTPATKRMPVIWDPVALYMFALALCAGISGEELVKKTSPLMDKHEKQILSDKITLVDDPHS
;
A
#
# COMPACT_ATOMS: atom_id res chain seq x y z
N ASP A 1 23.04 4.09 -15.04
CA ASP A 1 22.42 3.43 -16.20
C ASP A 1 21.27 2.57 -15.74
N LEU A 2 20.35 2.27 -16.65
CA LEU A 2 19.22 1.38 -16.38
C LEU A 2 19.74 0.05 -15.82
N ARG A 3 19.27 -0.31 -14.63
CA ARG A 3 19.74 -1.51 -13.92
C ARG A 3 18.91 -2.75 -14.21
N ASN A 4 17.59 -2.60 -14.34
CA ASN A 4 16.68 -3.74 -14.46
C ASN A 4 15.37 -3.33 -15.14
N ILE A 5 14.79 -4.26 -15.89
CA ILE A 5 13.40 -4.25 -16.32
C ILE A 5 12.83 -5.63 -16.01
N SER A 6 11.72 -5.67 -15.28
CA SER A 6 11.03 -6.91 -14.94
C SER A 6 9.55 -6.79 -15.18
N SER A 7 8.93 -7.89 -15.59
CA SER A 7 7.49 -8.05 -15.65
C SER A 7 7.13 -9.32 -14.90
N ASN A 8 6.06 -9.26 -14.10
CA ASN A 8 5.54 -10.41 -13.39
C ASN A 8 4.02 -10.44 -13.55
N ARG A 9 3.46 -11.65 -13.60
CA ARG A 9 2.02 -11.87 -13.61
C ARG A 9 1.72 -12.97 -12.63
N VAL A 10 0.90 -12.65 -11.64
CA VAL A 10 0.46 -13.57 -10.60
C VAL A 10 -1.05 -13.75 -10.74
N SER A 11 -1.51 -14.98 -10.63
CA SER A 11 -2.92 -15.31 -10.45
C SER A 11 -3.07 -16.24 -9.26
N GLY A 12 -4.17 -16.08 -8.55
CA GLY A 12 -4.49 -16.92 -7.42
C GLY A 12 -5.97 -16.90 -7.13
N VAL A 13 -6.42 -17.94 -6.44
CA VAL A 13 -7.74 -17.99 -5.85
C VAL A 13 -7.63 -18.45 -4.41
N MET A 14 -8.43 -17.85 -3.55
CA MET A 14 -8.54 -18.19 -2.14
C MET A 14 -10.00 -18.56 -1.86
N MET A 15 -10.22 -19.78 -1.38
CA MET A 15 -11.54 -20.25 -0.97
C MET A 15 -11.64 -20.28 0.56
N ARG A 16 -12.69 -19.67 1.08
CA ARG A 16 -13.06 -19.72 2.50
C ARG A 16 -14.41 -20.39 2.66
N VAL A 17 -14.53 -21.29 3.62
CA VAL A 17 -15.78 -21.99 3.94
C VAL A 17 -16.08 -21.89 5.43
N LYS A 18 -17.36 -21.83 5.78
CA LYS A 18 -17.84 -22.03 7.15
C LYS A 18 -18.51 -23.39 7.22
N LYS A 19 -17.94 -24.35 7.93
CA LYS A 19 -18.47 -25.71 8.08
C LYS A 19 -18.63 -26.02 9.57
N GLN A 20 -19.86 -26.32 9.99
CA GLN A 20 -20.18 -26.58 11.41
C GLN A 20 -19.66 -25.46 12.33
N GLY A 21 -19.85 -24.20 11.94
CA GLY A 21 -19.38 -23.04 12.71
C GLY A 21 -17.89 -22.69 12.54
N LYS A 22 -17.07 -23.57 11.96
CA LYS A 22 -15.61 -23.39 11.86
C LYS A 22 -15.17 -22.88 10.50
N LEU A 23 -14.13 -22.03 10.49
CA LEU A 23 -13.52 -21.48 9.28
C LEU A 23 -12.54 -22.47 8.65
N GLY A 24 -12.74 -22.80 7.38
CA GLY A 24 -11.78 -23.51 6.55
C GLY A 24 -11.27 -22.64 5.41
N ILE A 25 -10.01 -22.85 5.05
CA ILE A 25 -9.31 -22.04 4.04
C ILE A 25 -8.48 -22.96 3.15
N ALA A 26 -8.48 -22.69 1.84
CA ALA A 26 -7.55 -23.27 0.88
C ALA A 26 -7.26 -22.27 -0.25
N SER A 27 -6.10 -22.40 -0.89
CA SER A 27 -5.67 -21.54 -2.00
C SER A 27 -5.13 -22.35 -3.17
N ALA A 28 -5.25 -21.81 -4.38
CA ALA A 28 -4.67 -22.36 -5.60
C ALA A 28 -4.22 -21.22 -6.53
N THR A 29 -3.44 -21.54 -7.57
CA THR A 29 -3.02 -20.57 -8.60
C THR A 29 -4.06 -20.38 -9.72
N THR A 30 -4.97 -21.35 -9.87
CA THR A 30 -6.06 -21.33 -10.85
C THR A 30 -7.36 -21.89 -10.27
N LEU A 31 -8.46 -21.73 -11.01
CA LEU A 31 -9.79 -22.28 -10.70
C LEU A 31 -10.13 -23.52 -11.54
N ASP A 32 -9.12 -24.20 -12.11
CA ASP A 32 -9.33 -25.32 -13.04
C ASP A 32 -9.95 -26.55 -12.36
N ASP A 33 -9.68 -26.74 -11.06
CA ASP A 33 -10.28 -27.78 -10.23
C ASP A 33 -10.94 -27.18 -8.96
N PRO A 34 -12.13 -26.58 -9.10
CA PRO A 34 -12.80 -25.93 -7.98
C PRO A 34 -13.34 -26.93 -6.95
N LYS A 35 -13.52 -28.21 -7.33
CA LYS A 35 -14.01 -29.25 -6.43
C LYS A 35 -12.93 -29.64 -5.43
N THR A 36 -11.72 -29.90 -5.89
CA THR A 36 -10.58 -30.22 -5.01
C THR A 36 -10.27 -29.05 -4.07
N LEU A 37 -10.34 -27.81 -4.56
CA LEU A 37 -10.15 -26.62 -3.72
C LEU A 37 -11.22 -26.52 -2.62
N LEU A 38 -12.49 -26.81 -2.95
CA LEU A 38 -13.58 -26.84 -1.98
C LEU A 38 -13.41 -27.95 -0.94
N GLU A 39 -13.00 -29.15 -1.36
CA GLU A 39 -12.74 -30.25 -0.45
C GLU A 39 -11.59 -29.92 0.51
N ALA A 40 -10.49 -29.38 0.00
CA ALA A 40 -9.36 -28.92 0.82
C ALA A 40 -9.79 -27.85 1.84
N ALA A 41 -10.59 -26.86 1.44
CA ALA A 41 -11.11 -25.86 2.36
C ALA A 41 -12.03 -26.48 3.43
N ARG A 42 -12.89 -27.43 3.05
CA ARG A 42 -13.79 -28.15 3.97
C ARG A 42 -13.06 -29.07 4.94
N ASP A 43 -11.93 -29.62 4.53
CA ASP A 43 -11.07 -30.44 5.39
C ASP A 43 -10.28 -29.57 6.36
N SER A 44 -9.74 -28.44 5.89
CA SER A 44 -9.09 -27.42 6.72
C SER A 44 -10.01 -26.92 7.86
N ALA A 45 -11.32 -26.80 7.60
CA ALA A 45 -12.30 -26.41 8.62
C ALA A 45 -12.37 -27.34 9.85
N LYS A 46 -11.93 -28.61 9.74
CA LYS A 46 -11.88 -29.56 10.87
C LYS A 46 -10.97 -29.04 11.99
N HIS A 47 -9.94 -28.29 11.63
CA HIS A 47 -8.96 -27.69 12.53
C HIS A 47 -9.11 -26.16 12.67
N GLY A 48 -10.14 -25.59 12.05
CA GLY A 48 -10.41 -24.17 12.06
C GLY A 48 -10.98 -23.64 13.38
N ASN A 49 -10.77 -22.35 13.60
CA ASN A 49 -11.44 -21.63 14.69
C ASN A 49 -12.94 -21.48 14.41
N GLU A 50 -13.74 -21.47 15.46
CA GLU A 50 -15.14 -21.08 15.37
C GLU A 50 -15.26 -19.61 14.97
N ILE A 51 -16.16 -19.31 14.05
CA ILE A 51 -16.43 -17.95 13.60
C ILE A 51 -17.89 -17.57 13.87
N PRO A 52 -18.15 -16.47 14.61
CA PRO A 52 -19.51 -16.06 14.97
C PRO A 52 -20.26 -15.38 13.81
N TYR A 53 -19.55 -14.99 12.75
CA TYR A 53 -20.10 -14.26 11.61
C TYR A 53 -20.39 -15.16 10.41
N SER A 54 -21.19 -14.66 9.48
CA SER A 54 -21.43 -15.24 8.16
C SER A 54 -20.71 -14.43 7.08
N PHE A 55 -20.46 -15.03 5.93
CA PHE A 55 -19.95 -14.27 4.78
C PHE A 55 -21.01 -13.29 4.26
N SER A 56 -20.54 -12.22 3.62
CA SER A 56 -21.38 -11.12 3.14
C SER A 56 -22.53 -11.61 2.26
N GLN A 57 -23.68 -10.94 2.37
CA GLN A 57 -24.84 -11.06 1.48
C GLN A 57 -25.14 -9.74 0.77
N ALA A 58 -24.11 -8.89 0.61
CA ALA A 58 -24.27 -7.56 0.03
C ALA A 58 -24.47 -7.63 -1.49
N THR A 59 -25.42 -6.85 -1.99
CA THR A 59 -25.77 -6.76 -3.41
C THR A 59 -25.34 -5.45 -4.07
N GLY A 60 -24.68 -4.55 -3.34
CA GLY A 60 -24.27 -3.23 -3.83
C GLY A 60 -22.89 -2.83 -3.32
N PHE A 61 -22.07 -2.34 -4.24
CA PHE A 61 -20.73 -1.82 -3.97
C PHE A 61 -20.61 -0.44 -4.60
N PRO A 62 -20.03 0.54 -3.88
CA PRO A 62 -19.74 1.84 -4.46
C PRO A 62 -18.80 1.68 -5.65
N GLN A 63 -19.07 2.42 -6.72
CA GLN A 63 -18.17 2.48 -7.87
C GLN A 63 -17.04 3.45 -7.54
N VAL A 64 -15.80 2.97 -7.65
CA VAL A 64 -14.59 3.78 -7.51
C VAL A 64 -13.89 3.80 -8.85
N GLN A 65 -13.40 4.97 -9.27
CA GLN A 65 -12.60 5.08 -10.49
C GLN A 65 -11.17 4.58 -10.22
N SER A 66 -11.00 3.26 -10.16
CA SER A 66 -9.72 2.61 -9.86
C SER A 66 -8.96 2.09 -11.08
N TYR A 67 -9.48 2.28 -12.29
CA TYR A 67 -8.91 1.71 -13.51
C TYR A 67 -8.68 2.74 -14.61
N SER A 68 -7.56 2.61 -15.31
CA SER A 68 -7.22 3.34 -16.52
C SER A 68 -6.65 2.40 -17.58
N GLN A 69 -7.34 2.30 -18.73
CA GLN A 69 -6.86 1.54 -19.88
C GLN A 69 -5.52 2.08 -20.41
N GLU A 70 -5.27 3.38 -20.24
CA GLU A 70 -4.03 4.03 -20.61
C GLU A 70 -2.86 3.54 -19.75
N ALA A 71 -3.10 3.23 -18.47
CA ALA A 71 -2.09 2.67 -17.58
C ALA A 71 -1.63 1.28 -18.06
N THR A 72 -2.58 0.38 -18.37
CA THR A 72 -2.28 -0.94 -18.95
C THR A 72 -1.43 -0.81 -20.22
N ASN A 73 -1.78 0.12 -21.09
CA ASN A 73 -1.10 0.33 -22.37
C ASN A 73 0.14 1.24 -22.26
N TYR A 74 0.49 1.72 -21.08
CA TYR A 74 1.55 2.71 -20.91
C TYR A 74 2.91 2.15 -21.35
N PRO A 75 3.60 2.75 -22.34
CA PRO A 75 4.81 2.15 -22.90
C PRO A 75 5.97 2.14 -21.92
N THR A 76 6.67 1.00 -21.81
CA THR A 76 7.91 0.91 -21.02
C THR A 76 8.96 1.94 -21.47
N ALA A 77 9.01 2.27 -22.76
CA ALA A 77 9.90 3.32 -23.27
C ALA A 77 9.65 4.68 -22.60
N LYS A 78 8.38 5.06 -22.39
CA LYS A 78 8.00 6.31 -21.70
C LYS A 78 8.41 6.31 -20.24
N MET A 79 8.31 5.16 -19.57
CA MET A 79 8.79 4.99 -18.19
C MET A 79 10.32 5.18 -18.12
N ILE A 80 11.07 4.60 -19.07
CA ILE A 80 12.52 4.77 -19.16
C ILE A 80 12.88 6.24 -19.42
N GLU A 81 12.22 6.89 -20.38
CA GLU A 81 12.41 8.32 -20.69
C GLU A 81 12.22 9.19 -19.44
N MET A 82 11.19 8.91 -18.63
CA MET A 82 10.91 9.64 -17.39
C MET A 82 12.00 9.43 -16.33
N CYS A 83 12.47 8.19 -16.16
CA CYS A 83 13.60 7.87 -15.26
C CYS A 83 14.89 8.57 -15.70
N GLU A 84 15.20 8.52 -17.00
CA GLU A 84 16.41 9.11 -17.57
C GLU A 84 16.41 10.63 -17.43
N ARG A 85 15.28 11.29 -17.71
CA ARG A 85 15.12 12.73 -17.48
C ARG A 85 15.33 13.12 -16.02
N ALA A 86 14.75 12.37 -15.07
CA ALA A 86 14.96 12.63 -13.64
C ALA A 86 16.42 12.39 -13.21
N LYS A 87 17.08 11.38 -13.78
CA LYS A 87 18.50 11.10 -13.53
C LYS A 87 19.39 12.26 -13.99
N GLU A 88 19.14 12.81 -15.17
CA GLU A 88 19.88 13.96 -15.71
C GLU A 88 19.73 15.18 -14.80
N GLU A 89 18.49 15.58 -14.49
CA GLU A 89 18.20 16.74 -13.63
C GLU A 89 18.87 16.61 -12.25
N VAL A 90 18.86 15.42 -11.65
CA VAL A 90 19.50 15.19 -10.35
C VAL A 90 21.01 15.24 -10.46
N ARG A 91 21.61 14.64 -11.51
CA ARG A 91 23.07 14.59 -11.67
C ARG A 91 23.70 15.95 -11.97
N GLU A 92 22.96 16.86 -12.59
CA GLU A 92 23.41 18.25 -12.76
C GLU A 92 23.69 18.94 -11.42
N VAL A 93 22.92 18.59 -10.39
CA VAL A 93 22.91 19.29 -9.10
C VAL A 93 23.60 18.48 -7.98
N LEU A 94 23.55 17.15 -8.08
CA LEU A 94 24.01 16.17 -7.09
C LEU A 94 24.74 15.01 -7.80
N PRO A 95 25.93 15.25 -8.39
CA PRO A 95 26.62 14.27 -9.25
C PRO A 95 27.07 12.98 -8.54
N ASP A 96 27.37 13.07 -7.23
CA ASP A 96 28.04 11.99 -6.49
C ASP A 96 27.10 11.11 -5.65
N ILE A 97 25.78 11.27 -5.79
CA ILE A 97 24.82 10.54 -4.96
C ILE A 97 24.49 9.16 -5.54
N SER A 98 24.26 8.18 -4.67
CA SER A 98 23.79 6.85 -5.07
C SER A 98 22.29 6.91 -5.38
N LEU A 99 21.96 7.38 -6.57
CA LEU A 99 20.58 7.60 -7.02
C LEU A 99 19.88 6.30 -7.41
N ASN A 100 18.67 6.11 -6.91
CA ASN A 100 17.72 5.10 -7.36
C ASN A 100 16.45 5.80 -7.86
N ILE A 101 16.04 5.50 -9.09
CA ILE A 101 14.77 5.91 -9.66
C ILE A 101 14.07 4.66 -10.15
N THR A 102 12.82 4.51 -9.78
CA THR A 102 11.96 3.39 -10.18
C THR A 102 10.67 3.92 -10.75
N MET A 103 10.25 3.33 -11.87
CA MET A 103 8.88 3.43 -12.33
C MET A 103 8.26 2.04 -12.43
N SER A 104 7.01 1.94 -12.02
CA SER A 104 6.21 0.72 -12.13
C SER A 104 4.84 1.05 -12.69
N LYS A 105 4.23 0.06 -13.32
CA LYS A 105 2.80 0.04 -13.58
C LYS A 105 2.25 -1.31 -13.14
N GLU A 106 1.06 -1.32 -12.59
CA GLU A 106 0.38 -2.50 -12.09
C GLU A 106 -1.06 -2.51 -12.62
N GLU A 107 -1.54 -3.71 -12.91
CA GLU A 107 -2.95 -3.98 -13.18
C GLU A 107 -3.36 -5.17 -12.33
N GLU A 108 -4.35 -4.95 -11.47
CA GLU A 108 -4.91 -5.96 -10.58
C GLU A 108 -6.38 -6.19 -10.92
N HIS A 109 -6.77 -7.46 -10.84
CA HIS A 109 -8.14 -7.88 -11.05
C HIS A 109 -8.62 -8.71 -9.86
N ILE A 110 -9.49 -8.14 -9.05
CA ILE A 110 -10.07 -8.78 -7.88
C ILE A 110 -11.50 -9.22 -8.20
N ARG A 111 -11.81 -10.48 -7.90
CA ARG A 111 -13.18 -11.01 -7.90
C ARG A 111 -13.51 -11.67 -6.57
N ILE A 112 -14.66 -11.31 -6.02
CA ILE A 112 -15.18 -11.88 -4.78
C ILE A 112 -16.56 -12.43 -5.07
N ALA A 113 -16.79 -13.70 -4.72
CA ALA A 113 -18.09 -14.33 -4.76
C ALA A 113 -18.36 -15.07 -3.45
N THR A 114 -19.61 -15.07 -3.02
CA THR A 114 -20.07 -15.85 -1.87
C THR A 114 -21.28 -16.70 -2.23
N SER A 115 -21.58 -17.71 -1.41
CA SER A 115 -22.82 -18.47 -1.51
C SER A 115 -24.07 -17.68 -1.10
N GLY A 116 -23.91 -16.45 -0.60
CA GLY A 116 -24.99 -15.53 -0.24
C GLY A 116 -25.26 -14.49 -1.32
N ASP A 117 -25.10 -14.85 -2.59
CA ASP A 117 -25.31 -14.03 -3.79
C ASP A 117 -24.43 -12.79 -3.95
N THR A 118 -23.56 -12.48 -2.99
CA THR A 118 -22.53 -11.44 -3.18
C THR A 118 -21.64 -11.79 -4.36
N ARG A 119 -21.54 -10.87 -5.34
CA ARG A 119 -20.57 -10.88 -6.43
C ARG A 119 -20.02 -9.47 -6.61
N ALA A 120 -18.70 -9.34 -6.50
CA ALA A 120 -17.98 -8.09 -6.72
C ALA A 120 -16.80 -8.35 -7.64
N GLU A 121 -16.55 -7.40 -8.54
CA GLU A 121 -15.41 -7.40 -9.45
C GLU A 121 -14.85 -5.99 -9.47
N GLN A 122 -13.52 -5.88 -9.36
CA GLN A 122 -12.82 -4.62 -9.42
C GLN A 122 -11.55 -4.78 -10.24
N LEU A 123 -11.37 -3.85 -11.17
CA LEU A 123 -10.12 -3.64 -11.90
C LEU A 123 -9.41 -2.45 -11.27
N ILE A 124 -8.12 -2.61 -11.02
CA ILE A 124 -7.28 -1.59 -10.40
C ILE A 124 -6.07 -1.41 -11.29
N THR A 125 -5.72 -0.17 -11.59
CA THR A 125 -4.41 0.17 -12.18
C THR A 125 -3.69 1.15 -11.29
N ASN A 126 -2.37 1.06 -11.30
CA ASN A 126 -1.52 2.03 -10.64
C ASN A 126 -0.27 2.29 -11.49
N VAL A 127 0.18 3.54 -11.53
CA VAL A 127 1.46 3.94 -12.11
C VAL A 127 2.22 4.66 -11.02
N ASP A 128 3.45 4.23 -10.74
CA ASP A 128 4.28 4.83 -9.71
C ASP A 128 5.58 5.37 -10.30
N PHE A 129 6.01 6.50 -9.75
CA PHE A 129 7.34 7.05 -9.89
C PHE A 129 7.93 7.22 -8.50
N THR A 130 9.08 6.62 -8.24
CA THR A 130 9.82 6.77 -6.97
C THR A 130 11.25 7.19 -7.26
N ILE A 131 11.74 8.18 -6.52
CA ILE A 131 13.13 8.64 -6.52
C ILE A 131 13.67 8.58 -5.10
N SER A 132 14.87 8.02 -4.93
CA SER A 132 15.50 7.90 -3.62
C SER A 132 17.02 7.88 -3.69
N ALA A 133 17.66 8.26 -2.58
CA ALA A 133 19.09 8.10 -2.38
C ALA A 133 19.40 7.97 -0.88
N PRO A 134 20.40 7.15 -0.50
CA PRO A 134 20.82 7.00 0.89
C PRO A 134 21.45 8.29 1.42
N ILE A 135 21.18 8.58 2.69
CA ILE A 135 21.87 9.58 3.47
C ILE A 135 23.19 8.97 3.96
N LYS A 136 24.31 9.61 3.63
CA LYS A 136 25.65 9.12 3.98
C LYS A 136 25.75 8.91 5.50
N GLY A 137 26.07 7.69 5.91
CA GLY A 137 26.31 7.33 7.32
C GLY A 137 25.06 7.20 8.21
N ALA A 138 23.84 7.40 7.68
CA ALA A 138 22.61 7.37 8.50
C ALA A 138 21.82 6.05 8.40
N GLY A 139 22.14 5.18 7.43
CA GLY A 139 21.41 3.92 7.21
C GLY A 139 19.96 4.09 6.71
N ILE A 140 19.56 5.32 6.37
CA ILE A 140 18.23 5.67 5.85
C ILE A 140 18.36 6.46 4.55
N SER A 141 17.28 6.56 3.77
CA SER A 141 17.25 7.25 2.48
C SER A 141 16.29 8.44 2.48
N VAL A 142 16.63 9.48 1.72
CA VAL A 142 15.63 10.44 1.24
C VAL A 142 14.88 9.76 0.11
N TYR A 143 13.55 9.79 0.15
CA TYR A 143 12.72 9.32 -0.95
C TYR A 143 11.57 10.28 -1.22
N ARG A 144 11.14 10.35 -2.47
CA ARG A 144 9.93 11.02 -2.93
C ARG A 144 9.25 10.18 -3.99
N PHE A 145 7.94 10.28 -4.08
CA PHE A 145 7.18 9.47 -5.01
C PHE A 145 5.94 10.19 -5.52
N LYS A 146 5.40 9.70 -6.62
CA LYS A 146 4.06 9.99 -7.13
C LYS A 146 3.42 8.66 -7.55
N SER A 147 2.14 8.53 -7.25
CA SER A 147 1.33 7.34 -7.53
C SER A 147 -0.02 7.82 -8.03
N GLU A 148 -0.53 7.23 -9.11
CA GLU A 148 -1.79 7.61 -9.74
C GLU A 148 -2.43 6.40 -10.44
N VAL A 149 -3.76 6.39 -10.57
CA VAL A 149 -4.49 5.34 -11.30
C VAL A 149 -4.14 5.32 -12.79
N ALA A 150 -3.85 6.49 -13.37
CA ALA A 150 -3.55 6.69 -14.79
C ALA A 150 -2.12 7.19 -14.99
N PRO A 151 -1.54 7.07 -16.21
CA PRO A 151 -0.26 7.68 -16.52
C PRO A 151 -0.29 9.19 -16.27
N PHE A 152 0.86 9.73 -15.86
CA PHE A 152 1.04 11.15 -15.60
C PHE A 152 2.26 11.67 -16.33
N GLU A 153 2.25 12.98 -16.57
CA GLU A 153 3.40 13.72 -17.07
C GLU A 153 4.54 13.77 -16.05
N TYR A 154 5.75 14.05 -16.55
CA TYR A 154 6.97 14.11 -15.75
C TYR A 154 6.77 14.84 -14.38
N PRO A 155 6.99 14.16 -13.24
CA PRO A 155 6.65 14.68 -11.92
C PRO A 155 7.75 15.62 -11.39
N ALA A 156 7.94 16.77 -12.05
CA ALA A 156 9.03 17.69 -11.79
C ALA A 156 9.09 18.17 -10.33
N GLU A 157 7.94 18.37 -9.67
CA GLU A 157 7.93 18.80 -8.26
C GLU A 157 8.43 17.71 -7.32
N VAL A 158 8.17 16.44 -7.61
CA VAL A 158 8.69 15.30 -6.83
C VAL A 158 10.22 15.25 -6.91
N VAL A 159 10.77 15.48 -8.11
CA VAL A 159 12.22 15.51 -8.34
C VAL A 159 12.86 16.72 -7.66
N ARG A 160 12.28 17.91 -7.82
CA ARG A 160 12.77 19.13 -7.13
C ARG A 160 12.71 19.00 -5.62
N GLU A 161 11.63 18.45 -5.07
CA GLU A 161 11.52 18.23 -3.63
C GLU A 161 12.55 17.23 -3.14
N PHE A 162 12.80 16.15 -3.90
CA PHE A 162 13.86 15.20 -3.60
C PHE A 162 15.23 15.89 -3.53
N ILE A 163 15.60 16.67 -4.55
CA ILE A 163 16.88 17.42 -4.58
C ILE A 163 17.00 18.34 -3.37
N ARG A 164 15.94 19.14 -3.10
CA ARG A 164 15.89 20.07 -1.95
C ARG A 164 16.11 19.34 -0.63
N ARG A 165 15.42 18.21 -0.42
CA ARG A 165 15.54 17.43 0.82
C ARG A 165 16.87 16.74 0.94
N TYR A 166 17.42 16.22 -0.15
CA TYR A 166 18.74 15.61 -0.12
C TYR A 166 19.82 16.62 0.32
N ARG A 167 19.77 17.85 -0.19
CA ARG A 167 20.68 18.94 0.24
C ARG A 167 20.59 19.27 1.72
N TRP A 168 19.41 19.17 2.35
CA TRP A 168 19.30 19.35 3.79
C TRP A 168 20.10 18.30 4.58
N THR A 169 20.29 17.11 4.02
CA THR A 169 21.05 16.04 4.67
C THR A 169 22.56 16.26 4.63
N GLU A 170 23.05 17.13 3.74
CA GLU A 170 24.48 17.47 3.63
C GLU A 170 24.97 18.28 4.84
N ASN A 171 24.05 18.94 5.55
CA ASN A 171 24.33 19.76 6.73
C ASN A 171 23.73 19.10 7.98
N ALA A 172 24.28 17.95 8.36
CA ALA A 172 23.86 17.26 9.57
C ALA A 172 24.18 18.12 10.81
N VAL A 173 23.16 18.35 11.65
CA VAL A 173 23.30 19.05 12.92
C VAL A 173 22.79 18.17 14.05
N THR A 174 23.43 18.25 15.21
CA THR A 174 22.95 17.59 16.43
C THR A 174 22.15 18.60 17.24
N PRO A 175 20.81 18.51 17.29
CA PRO A 175 20.00 19.42 18.08
C PRO A 175 20.24 19.18 19.58
N ALA A 176 20.04 20.23 20.40
CA ALA A 176 20.08 20.07 21.85
C ALA A 176 18.94 19.18 22.34
N THR A 177 19.23 18.31 23.30
CA THR A 177 18.23 17.46 23.97
C THR A 177 17.34 18.31 24.88
N LYS A 178 16.23 18.80 24.35
CA LYS A 178 15.23 19.60 25.08
C LYS A 178 13.83 19.40 24.49
N ARG A 179 12.79 19.79 25.24
CA ARG A 179 11.44 19.92 24.67
C ARG A 179 11.45 21.00 23.59
N MET A 180 10.97 20.68 22.40
CA MET A 180 10.86 21.59 21.27
C MET A 180 9.64 21.26 20.42
N PRO A 181 9.05 22.24 19.73
CA PRO A 181 8.03 21.96 18.73
C PRO A 181 8.62 21.10 17.61
N VAL A 182 7.84 20.12 17.15
CA VAL A 182 8.18 19.27 16.01
C VAL A 182 7.14 19.51 14.93
N ILE A 183 7.60 19.82 13.72
CA ILE A 183 6.76 19.90 12.53
C ILE A 183 6.93 18.59 11.77
N TRP A 184 5.83 17.88 11.57
CA TRP A 184 5.83 16.59 10.89
C TRP A 184 5.64 16.77 9.39
N ASP A 185 6.46 16.07 8.62
CA ASP A 185 6.24 15.88 7.19
C ASP A 185 4.95 15.07 6.96
N PRO A 186 4.12 15.38 5.95
CA PRO A 186 2.94 14.57 5.64
C PRO A 186 3.26 13.08 5.46
N VAL A 187 4.40 12.76 4.84
CA VAL A 187 4.84 11.36 4.67
C VAL A 187 5.24 10.73 6.01
N ALA A 188 5.84 11.49 6.92
CA ALA A 188 6.18 11.01 8.26
C ALA A 188 4.92 10.81 9.14
N LEU A 189 3.83 11.54 8.88
CA LEU A 189 2.58 11.40 9.61
C LEU A 189 1.99 9.98 9.47
N TYR A 190 2.26 9.31 8.34
CA TYR A 190 1.87 7.91 8.13
C TYR A 190 2.35 6.96 9.24
N MET A 191 3.51 7.21 9.85
CA MET A 191 3.98 6.38 10.97
C MET A 191 3.05 6.45 12.19
N PHE A 192 2.39 7.57 12.44
CA PHE A 192 1.40 7.69 13.50
C PHE A 192 0.12 6.96 13.14
N ALA A 193 -0.28 7.02 11.86
CA ALA A 193 -1.41 6.25 11.37
C ALA A 193 -1.17 4.74 11.57
N LEU A 194 0.04 4.22 11.31
CA LEU A 194 0.38 2.81 11.57
C LEU A 194 0.17 2.40 13.03
N ALA A 195 0.64 3.23 13.98
CA ALA A 195 0.47 2.95 15.40
C ALA A 195 -1.00 2.97 15.82
N LEU A 196 -1.79 3.92 15.28
CA LEU A 196 -3.22 3.99 15.51
C LEU A 196 -3.96 2.78 14.91
N CYS A 197 -3.66 2.43 13.65
CA CYS A 197 -4.22 1.26 12.97
C CYS A 197 -3.95 -0.04 13.75
N ALA A 198 -2.74 -0.21 14.28
CA ALA A 198 -2.42 -1.33 15.15
C ALA A 198 -3.25 -1.32 16.44
N GLY A 199 -3.45 -0.15 17.04
CA GLY A 199 -4.25 0.02 18.25
C GLY A 199 -5.76 -0.22 18.04
N ILE A 200 -6.33 0.17 16.90
CA ILE A 200 -7.77 -0.01 16.60
C ILE A 200 -8.09 -1.38 15.99
N SER A 201 -7.09 -2.24 15.79
CA SER A 201 -7.28 -3.58 15.25
C SER A 201 -8.25 -4.41 16.10
N GLY A 202 -9.32 -4.92 15.48
CA GLY A 202 -10.28 -5.81 16.13
C GLY A 202 -9.63 -7.10 16.67
N GLU A 203 -8.58 -7.58 16.00
CA GLU A 203 -7.81 -8.74 16.47
C GLU A 203 -7.10 -8.45 17.79
N GLU A 204 -6.46 -7.29 17.90
CA GLU A 204 -5.73 -6.88 19.10
C GLU A 204 -6.67 -6.55 20.27
N LEU A 205 -7.89 -6.07 19.98
CA LEU A 205 -8.95 -5.91 20.97
C LEU A 205 -9.41 -7.26 21.54
N VAL A 206 -9.65 -8.25 20.67
CA VAL A 206 -10.04 -9.62 21.10
C VAL A 206 -8.94 -10.27 21.93
N LYS A 207 -7.68 -10.10 21.54
CA LYS A 207 -6.50 -10.58 22.28
C LYS A 207 -6.20 -9.79 23.55
N LYS A 208 -6.85 -8.65 23.77
CA LYS A 208 -6.62 -7.71 24.89
C LYS A 208 -5.19 -7.17 24.94
N THR A 209 -4.57 -7.00 23.78
CA THR A 209 -3.20 -6.49 23.59
C THR A 209 -3.17 -5.06 23.08
N SER A 210 -4.33 -4.52 22.67
CA SER A 210 -4.44 -3.13 22.24
C SER A 210 -4.24 -2.13 23.39
N PRO A 211 -3.45 -1.05 23.20
CA PRO A 211 -3.35 0.06 24.16
C PRO A 211 -4.63 0.93 24.20
N LEU A 212 -5.55 0.74 23.24
CA LEU A 212 -6.81 1.47 23.12
C LEU A 212 -8.00 0.74 23.76
N MET A 213 -7.74 -0.33 24.51
CA MET A 213 -8.76 -1.00 25.32
C MET A 213 -9.51 0.01 26.21
N ASP A 214 -10.85 -0.10 26.21
CA ASP A 214 -11.76 0.76 26.96
C ASP A 214 -11.63 2.28 26.66
N LYS A 215 -11.08 2.64 25.49
CA LYS A 215 -10.97 4.03 25.02
C LYS A 215 -12.02 4.44 23.99
N HIS A 216 -12.96 3.55 23.67
CA HIS A 216 -14.11 3.90 22.82
C HIS A 216 -14.84 5.12 23.39
N GLU A 217 -15.19 6.07 22.51
CA GLU A 217 -15.83 7.36 22.86
C GLU A 217 -15.03 8.26 23.84
N LYS A 218 -13.77 7.95 24.12
CA LYS A 218 -12.89 8.81 24.93
C LYS A 218 -11.93 9.59 24.05
N GLN A 219 -11.70 10.85 24.41
CA GLN A 219 -10.70 11.67 23.75
C GLN A 219 -9.29 11.13 24.03
N ILE A 220 -8.64 10.58 23.00
CA ILE A 220 -7.26 10.05 23.07
C ILE A 220 -6.25 10.90 22.26
N LEU A 221 -6.74 11.83 21.44
CA LEU A 221 -5.95 12.76 20.63
C LEU A 221 -6.43 14.21 20.86
N SER A 222 -5.69 15.19 20.35
CA SER A 222 -6.15 16.59 20.35
C SER A 222 -7.46 16.71 19.58
N ASP A 223 -8.34 17.59 20.05
CA ASP A 223 -9.54 18.08 19.38
C ASP A 223 -9.31 18.66 17.97
N LYS A 224 -8.06 18.99 17.63
CA LYS A 224 -7.65 19.45 16.30
C LYS A 224 -7.39 18.30 15.30
N ILE A 225 -7.43 17.05 15.74
CA ILE A 225 -7.13 15.88 14.93
C ILE A 225 -8.41 15.09 14.70
N THR A 226 -8.78 14.93 13.44
CA THR A 226 -9.81 14.00 13.01
C THR A 226 -9.18 13.02 12.03
N LEU A 227 -9.29 11.73 12.33
CA LEU A 227 -8.85 10.65 11.46
C LEU A 227 -10.09 9.93 10.93
N VAL A 228 -10.14 9.77 9.61
CA VAL A 228 -11.24 9.11 8.90
C VAL A 228 -10.64 8.01 8.03
N ASP A 229 -11.25 6.84 8.06
CA ASP A 229 -11.02 5.78 7.08
C ASP A 229 -12.07 5.94 5.97
N ASP A 230 -11.63 6.39 4.79
CA ASP A 230 -12.50 6.65 3.64
C ASP A 230 -11.86 6.01 2.38
N PRO A 231 -12.32 4.81 1.97
CA PRO A 231 -11.78 4.11 0.81
C PRO A 231 -12.34 4.64 -0.54
N HIS A 232 -13.06 5.77 -0.55
CA HIS A 232 -13.73 6.32 -1.74
C HIS A 232 -13.27 7.73 -2.13
N SER A 233 -12.31 8.29 -1.38
CA SER A 233 -11.78 9.65 -1.60
C SER A 233 -10.62 9.71 -2.59
#